data_AF-A0A5D0TWL4-F1
#
_entry.id   AF-A0A5D0TWL4-F1
#
_cell.length_a   1.000
_cell.length_b   1.000
_cell.length_c   1.000
_cell.angle_alpha   90.00
_cell.angle_beta   90.00
_cell.angle_gamma   90.00
#
_symmetry.space_group_name_H-M   'P 1'
#
loop_
_entity.id
_entity.type
_entity.pdbx_description
1 polymer ?
#
loop_
_entity_poly.entity_id
_entity_poly.type
_entity_poly.pdbx_seq_one_letter_code
_entity_poly.pdbx_strand_id
1 'polypeptide(L)'
;MTRSPLWRGAAALAVLFGPHAVTALSAAAELAGADLGQPGLPASVNVSALSLAVAGIWLLVRARHPVNDRATRPAVGGAAALALAGAALLPLTGQAADTAATVLVAGAGAWLCAGLAADAGAPLWRGRLAGESARRWDMDAVAACAIVFAAHLIVMILDDWIDLLQGPTAVDQVDAVGLPNPTLFTIQALAAGVREEIPLLALPAALMMAARRPAWQILAVVCVLRVIPHAYLGATAPPSIIFAGAAWWMYRVTGRIGPIIVGHTLFNATALWINHAEIDYTGRRVMTAMAVALAVLLLSYAPNAAPAWLRHWLSKKPAPDDERPAKAKEPAI
;
A
#
# COMPACT_ATOMS: atom_id res chain seq x y z
N MET A 1 -18.72 8.18 20.03
CA MET A 1 -18.17 7.57 18.81
C MET A 1 -19.21 6.65 18.19
N THR A 2 -19.34 6.62 16.86
CA THR A 2 -20.34 5.78 16.16
C THR A 2 -20.13 4.30 16.45
N ARG A 3 -21.21 3.52 16.63
CA ARG A 3 -21.09 2.06 16.83
C ARG A 3 -20.55 1.33 15.60
N SER A 4 -20.82 1.85 14.40
CA SER A 4 -20.39 1.24 13.13
C SER A 4 -18.86 1.23 12.98
N PRO A 5 -18.23 0.06 12.78
CA PRO A 5 -16.81 -0.04 12.44
C PRO A 5 -16.46 0.65 11.11
N LEU A 6 -17.38 0.62 10.13
CA LEU A 6 -17.16 1.25 8.82
C LEU A 6 -17.03 2.77 8.93
N TRP A 7 -17.86 3.42 9.76
CA TRP A 7 -17.77 4.86 9.99
C TRP A 7 -16.48 5.25 10.72
N ARG A 8 -16.01 4.40 11.65
CA ARG A 8 -14.71 4.59 12.30
C ARG A 8 -13.56 4.44 11.29
N GLY A 9 -13.65 3.47 10.37
CA GLY A 9 -12.70 3.32 9.27
C GLY A 9 -12.67 4.52 8.35
N ALA A 10 -13.83 4.98 7.88
CA ALA A 10 -13.95 6.16 7.03
C ALA A 10 -13.38 7.42 7.71
N ALA A 11 -13.67 7.62 9.00
CA ALA A 11 -13.08 8.71 9.76
C ALA A 11 -11.55 8.58 9.86
N ALA A 12 -10.99 7.37 9.99
CA ALA A 12 -9.54 7.17 10.00
C ALA A 12 -8.89 7.53 8.66
N LEU A 13 -9.54 7.18 7.56
CA LEU A 13 -9.11 7.59 6.22
C LEU A 13 -9.14 9.11 6.07
N ALA A 14 -10.21 9.76 6.53
CA ALA A 14 -10.33 11.22 6.51
C ALA A 14 -9.24 11.89 7.35
N VAL A 15 -8.90 11.33 8.51
CA VAL A 15 -7.83 11.88 9.38
C VAL A 15 -6.45 11.68 8.76
N LEU A 16 -6.17 10.50 8.18
CA LEU A 16 -4.84 10.19 7.67
C LEU A 16 -4.57 10.81 6.29
N PHE A 17 -5.59 10.84 5.41
CA PHE A 17 -5.46 11.23 4.01
C PHE A 17 -6.32 12.42 3.61
N GLY A 18 -7.29 12.86 4.40
CA GLY A 18 -8.19 13.96 4.02
C GLY A 18 -7.45 15.20 3.53
N PRO A 19 -6.48 15.74 4.29
CA PRO A 19 -5.70 16.90 3.85
C PRO A 19 -4.94 16.67 2.53
N HIS A 20 -4.35 15.48 2.33
CA HIS A 20 -3.65 15.10 1.09
C HIS A 20 -4.63 14.93 -0.09
N ALA A 21 -5.77 14.30 0.14
CA ALA A 21 -6.81 14.07 -0.86
C ALA A 21 -7.44 15.38 -1.35
N VAL A 22 -7.70 16.34 -0.44
CA VAL A 22 -8.20 17.66 -0.82
C VAL A 22 -7.20 18.36 -1.74
N THR A 23 -5.91 18.36 -1.36
CA THR A 23 -4.85 18.96 -2.17
C THR A 23 -4.74 18.29 -3.54
N ALA A 24 -4.78 16.95 -3.58
CA ALA A 24 -4.70 16.18 -4.82
C ALA A 24 -5.89 16.42 -5.76
N LEU A 25 -7.10 16.50 -5.21
CA LEU A 25 -8.32 16.77 -5.98
C LEU A 25 -8.39 18.21 -6.48
N SER A 26 -7.92 19.18 -5.69
CA SER A 26 -7.78 20.57 -6.15
C SER A 26 -6.82 20.67 -7.33
N ALA A 27 -5.65 20.06 -7.24
CA ALA A 27 -4.69 20.01 -8.34
C ALA A 27 -5.28 19.33 -9.59
N ALA A 28 -6.00 18.21 -9.41
CA ALA A 28 -6.68 17.53 -10.51
C ALA A 28 -7.75 18.41 -11.19
N ALA A 29 -8.50 19.20 -10.41
CA ALA A 29 -9.50 20.11 -10.95
C ALA A 29 -8.86 21.29 -11.72
N GLU A 30 -7.75 21.84 -11.23
CA GLU A 30 -6.97 22.86 -11.94
C GLU A 30 -6.40 22.31 -13.26
N LEU A 31 -5.87 21.08 -13.27
CA LEU A 31 -5.44 20.39 -14.49
C LEU A 31 -6.60 20.19 -15.49
N ALA A 32 -7.83 20.06 -15.01
CA ALA A 32 -9.03 19.98 -15.83
C ALA A 32 -9.57 21.37 -16.27
N GLY A 33 -8.87 22.46 -15.95
CA GLY A 33 -9.23 23.83 -16.33
C GLY A 33 -10.21 24.53 -15.40
N ALA A 34 -10.44 24.01 -14.19
CA ALA A 34 -11.25 24.71 -13.19
C ALA A 34 -10.48 25.90 -12.60
N ASP A 35 -11.09 27.08 -12.61
CA ASP A 35 -10.61 28.24 -11.86
C ASP A 35 -11.19 28.21 -10.45
N LEU A 36 -10.41 27.69 -9.50
CA LEU A 36 -10.85 27.51 -8.11
C LEU A 36 -10.77 28.82 -7.29
N GLY A 37 -10.21 29.91 -7.83
CA GLY A 37 -10.15 31.23 -7.19
C GLY A 37 -9.36 31.33 -5.88
N GLN A 38 -9.00 30.21 -5.25
CA GLN A 38 -8.11 30.09 -4.10
C GLN A 38 -7.24 28.83 -4.21
N PRO A 39 -5.92 28.94 -4.07
CA PRO A 39 -5.03 27.80 -4.08
C PRO A 39 -5.20 26.98 -2.79
N GLY A 40 -5.80 25.80 -2.88
CA GLY A 40 -5.77 24.78 -1.82
C GLY A 40 -6.03 25.27 -0.37
N LEU A 41 -5.18 24.83 0.57
CA LEU A 41 -5.29 25.19 1.99
C LEU A 41 -4.88 26.67 2.21
N PRO A 42 -5.61 27.44 3.06
CA PRO A 42 -5.45 28.88 3.24
C PRO A 42 -4.10 29.34 3.83
N ALA A 43 -3.21 28.42 4.19
CA ALA A 43 -1.83 28.68 4.60
C ALA A 43 -0.93 27.50 4.18
N SER A 44 0.34 27.78 3.86
CA SER A 44 1.36 26.74 3.63
C SER A 44 1.61 25.98 4.93
N VAL A 45 0.89 24.88 5.12
CA VAL A 45 1.00 24.03 6.31
C VAL A 45 1.53 22.66 5.92
N ASN A 46 2.24 22.03 6.85
CA ASN A 46 2.66 20.64 6.68
C ASN A 46 1.45 19.71 6.78
N VAL A 47 0.96 19.27 5.63
CA VAL A 47 -0.26 18.45 5.48
C VAL A 47 -0.13 17.11 6.23
N SER A 48 1.05 16.49 6.21
CA SER A 48 1.33 15.26 6.97
C SER A 48 1.35 15.51 8.48
N ALA A 49 1.85 16.67 8.93
CA ALA A 49 1.86 17.04 10.33
C ALA A 49 0.45 17.31 10.88
N LEU A 50 -0.44 17.88 10.06
CA LEU A 50 -1.86 18.02 10.38
C LEU A 50 -2.51 16.64 10.60
N SER A 51 -2.33 15.71 9.65
CA SER A 51 -2.81 14.32 9.79
C SER A 51 -2.24 13.63 11.03
N LEU A 52 -0.95 13.84 11.32
CA LEU A 52 -0.27 13.30 12.50
C LEU A 52 -0.87 13.85 13.81
N ALA A 53 -1.08 15.16 13.90
CA ALA A 53 -1.66 15.80 15.08
C ALA A 53 -3.05 15.25 15.38
N VAL A 54 -3.91 15.19 14.36
CA VAL A 54 -5.29 14.68 14.49
C VAL A 54 -5.30 13.19 14.81
N ALA A 55 -4.43 12.39 14.19
CA ALA A 55 -4.29 10.96 14.51
C ALA A 55 -3.84 10.74 15.97
N GLY A 56 -2.87 11.53 16.46
CA GLY A 56 -2.41 11.51 17.84
C GLY A 56 -3.53 11.86 18.83
N ILE A 57 -4.30 12.93 18.56
CA ILE A 57 -5.47 13.33 19.37
C ILE A 57 -6.50 12.20 19.41
N TRP A 58 -6.77 11.54 18.28
CA TRP A 58 -7.72 10.44 18.25
C TRP A 58 -7.22 9.23 19.04
N LEU A 59 -5.96 8.84 18.86
CA LEU A 59 -5.34 7.78 19.67
C LEU A 59 -5.42 8.10 21.16
N LEU A 60 -5.23 9.36 21.56
CA LEU A 60 -5.40 9.83 22.94
C LEU A 60 -6.84 9.64 23.43
N VAL A 61 -7.83 10.08 22.66
CA VAL A 61 -9.25 9.90 23.02
C VAL A 61 -9.59 8.41 23.15
N ARG A 62 -9.08 7.55 22.27
CA ARG A 62 -9.29 6.09 22.36
C ARG A 62 -8.61 5.50 23.59
N ALA A 63 -7.38 5.92 23.89
CA ALA A 63 -6.61 5.44 25.02
C ALA A 63 -7.17 5.90 26.39
N ARG A 64 -8.14 6.82 26.42
CA ARG A 64 -8.86 7.25 27.64
C ARG A 64 -10.04 6.33 28.03
N HIS A 65 -10.46 5.42 27.14
CA HIS A 65 -11.58 4.51 27.40
C HIS A 65 -11.29 3.15 28.09
N PRO A 66 -10.06 2.74 28.44
CA PRO A 66 -9.81 1.52 29.21
C PRO A 66 -9.81 1.75 30.74
N VAL A 67 -10.38 0.77 31.46
CA VAL A 67 -10.43 0.66 32.92
C VAL A 67 -9.03 0.30 33.46
N ASN A 68 -8.35 1.24 34.12
CA ASN A 68 -7.24 1.04 35.08
C ASN A 68 -6.13 0.01 34.78
N ASP A 69 -5.78 -0.24 33.51
CA ASP A 69 -4.74 -1.23 33.21
C ASP A 69 -3.35 -0.56 33.03
N ARG A 70 -2.31 -1.05 33.70
CA ARG A 70 -0.94 -0.46 33.65
C ARG A 70 -0.37 -0.41 32.23
N ALA A 71 -0.86 -1.26 31.34
CA ALA A 71 -0.51 -1.29 29.91
C ALA A 71 -1.00 -0.07 29.11
N THR A 72 -1.92 0.74 29.65
CA THR A 72 -2.54 1.87 28.95
C THR A 72 -1.72 3.15 29.01
N ARG A 73 -0.89 3.31 30.06
CA ARG A 73 -0.02 4.49 30.24
C ARG A 73 0.98 4.73 29.10
N PRO A 74 1.75 3.73 28.62
CA PRO A 74 2.64 3.95 27.49
C PRO A 74 1.89 4.29 26.19
N ALA A 75 0.67 3.76 26.01
CA ALA A 75 -0.18 4.09 24.86
C ALA A 75 -0.67 5.55 24.91
N VAL A 76 -1.09 6.04 26.09
CA VAL A 76 -1.45 7.46 26.27
C VAL A 76 -0.25 8.36 26.03
N GLY A 77 0.93 8.01 26.57
CA GLY A 77 2.17 8.76 26.36
C GLY A 77 2.58 8.84 24.89
N GLY A 78 2.55 7.70 24.18
CA GLY A 78 2.86 7.65 22.74
C GLY A 78 1.87 8.47 21.90
N ALA A 79 0.57 8.39 22.20
CA ALA A 79 -0.44 9.17 21.50
C ALA A 79 -0.29 10.68 21.75
N ALA A 80 0.03 11.10 22.98
CA ALA A 80 0.33 12.49 23.31
C ALA A 80 1.57 12.99 22.56
N ALA A 81 2.63 12.20 22.54
CA ALA A 81 3.86 12.54 21.84
C ALA A 81 3.61 12.74 20.34
N LEU A 82 2.80 11.89 19.69
CA LEU A 82 2.43 12.05 18.28
C LEU A 82 1.60 13.31 18.04
N ALA A 83 0.63 13.62 18.92
CA ALA A 83 -0.18 14.83 18.81
C ALA A 83 0.70 16.10 18.91
N LEU A 84 1.61 16.13 19.89
CA LEU A 84 2.54 17.23 20.11
C LEU A 84 3.55 17.36 18.96
N ALA A 85 4.09 16.25 18.46
CA ALA A 85 4.99 16.23 17.31
C ALA A 85 4.29 16.80 16.06
N GLY A 86 3.04 16.38 15.78
CA GLY A 86 2.24 16.94 14.69
C GLY A 86 2.03 18.45 14.85
N ALA A 87 1.65 18.92 16.04
CA ALA A 87 1.48 20.34 16.30
C ALA A 87 2.78 21.15 16.14
N ALA A 88 3.92 20.60 16.58
CA ALA A 88 5.23 21.24 16.47
C ALA A 88 5.75 21.28 15.02
N LEU A 89 5.45 20.26 14.22
CA LEU A 89 5.84 20.18 12.81
C LEU A 89 4.89 20.98 11.90
N LEU A 90 3.66 21.28 12.34
CA LEU A 90 2.64 21.96 11.53
C LEU A 90 3.09 23.28 10.87
N PRO A 91 3.77 24.21 11.58
CA PRO A 91 4.26 25.46 10.97
C PRO A 91 5.57 25.28 10.19
N LEU A 92 6.19 24.10 10.21
CA LEU A 92 7.48 23.87 9.56
C LEU A 92 7.27 23.39 8.12
N THR A 93 7.48 24.32 7.20
CA THR A 93 7.42 24.07 5.75
C THR A 93 8.83 23.80 5.25
N GLY A 94 9.13 22.53 4.97
CA GLY A 94 10.44 22.13 4.47
C GLY A 94 10.58 20.62 4.43
N GLN A 95 11.33 20.13 3.44
CA GLN A 95 11.41 18.71 3.11
C GLN A 95 11.73 17.81 4.31
N ALA A 96 12.62 18.23 5.21
CA ALA A 96 12.97 17.45 6.40
C ALA A 96 11.78 17.30 7.36
N ALA A 97 11.01 18.37 7.58
CA ALA A 97 9.81 18.34 8.39
C ALA A 97 8.72 17.48 7.73
N ASP A 98 8.54 17.59 6.42
CA ASP A 98 7.59 16.77 5.65
C ASP A 98 7.94 15.29 5.70
N THR A 99 9.21 14.94 5.54
CA THR A 99 9.68 13.56 5.68
C THR A 99 9.45 13.04 7.10
N ALA A 100 9.82 13.81 8.13
CA ALA A 100 9.60 13.42 9.52
C ALA A 100 8.12 13.20 9.83
N ALA A 101 7.26 14.14 9.42
CA ALA A 101 5.81 14.04 9.59
C ALA A 101 5.24 12.83 8.84
N THR A 102 5.74 12.56 7.63
CA THR A 102 5.31 11.42 6.79
C THR A 102 5.68 10.07 7.41
N VAL A 103 6.88 9.93 7.96
CA VAL A 103 7.30 8.69 8.64
C VAL A 103 6.49 8.49 9.93
N LEU A 104 6.32 9.55 10.72
CA LEU A 104 5.54 9.50 11.95
C LEU A 104 4.06 9.19 11.69
N VAL A 105 3.45 9.79 10.66
CA VAL A 105 2.05 9.50 10.30
C VAL A 105 1.88 8.08 9.75
N ALA A 106 2.88 7.52 9.07
CA ALA A 106 2.84 6.12 8.65
C ALA A 106 2.77 5.18 9.88
N GLY A 107 3.61 5.41 10.89
CA GLY A 107 3.59 4.66 12.14
C GLY A 107 2.31 4.87 12.96
N ALA A 108 1.88 6.12 13.13
CA ALA A 108 0.66 6.48 13.85
C ALA A 108 -0.59 5.91 13.16
N GLY A 109 -0.64 6.00 11.84
CA GLY A 109 -1.70 5.44 11.00
C GLY A 109 -1.75 3.92 11.11
N ALA A 110 -0.61 3.24 11.04
CA ALA A 110 -0.54 1.80 11.24
C ALA A 110 -1.11 1.38 12.61
N TRP A 111 -0.72 2.09 13.68
CA TRP A 111 -1.23 1.85 15.03
C TRP A 111 -2.75 2.10 15.13
N LEU A 112 -3.23 3.22 14.62
CA LEU A 112 -4.66 3.57 14.63
C LEU A 112 -5.49 2.53 13.88
N CYS A 113 -5.08 2.17 12.66
CA CYS A 113 -5.75 1.21 11.80
C CYS A 113 -5.80 -0.18 12.44
N ALA A 114 -4.68 -0.63 13.02
CA ALA A 114 -4.62 -1.89 13.74
C ALA A 114 -5.63 -1.96 14.88
N GLY A 115 -5.68 -0.92 15.70
CA GLY A 115 -6.60 -0.84 16.81
C GLY A 115 -8.04 -0.81 16.33
N LEU A 116 -8.36 -0.13 15.22
CA LEU A 116 -9.72 -0.10 14.68
C LEU A 116 -10.15 -1.48 14.14
N ALA A 117 -9.24 -2.16 13.45
CA ALA A 117 -9.49 -3.48 12.90
C ALA A 117 -9.66 -4.53 14.02
N ALA A 118 -8.83 -4.45 15.07
CA ALA A 118 -8.95 -5.28 16.26
C ALA A 118 -10.29 -5.06 17.00
N ASP A 119 -10.70 -3.80 17.22
CA ASP A 119 -12.01 -3.46 17.81
C ASP A 119 -13.20 -3.99 16.98
N ALA A 120 -13.00 -4.20 15.69
CA ALA A 120 -14.00 -4.76 14.77
C ALA A 120 -13.96 -6.30 14.71
N GLY A 121 -13.09 -6.96 15.47
CA GLY A 121 -12.90 -8.41 15.43
C GLY A 121 -12.18 -8.91 14.17
N ALA A 122 -11.51 -8.02 13.43
CA ALA A 122 -10.81 -8.33 12.18
C ALA A 122 -9.37 -7.80 12.21
N PRO A 123 -8.50 -8.32 13.10
CA PRO A 123 -7.15 -7.79 13.26
C PRO A 123 -6.35 -7.89 11.96
N LEU A 124 -5.63 -6.81 11.61
CA LEU A 124 -4.82 -6.75 10.37
C LEU A 124 -3.66 -7.73 10.36
N TRP A 125 -3.21 -8.13 11.55
CA TRP A 125 -2.15 -9.10 11.76
C TRP A 125 -2.62 -10.14 12.77
N ARG A 126 -2.40 -11.42 12.47
CA ARG A 126 -2.61 -12.49 13.44
C ARG A 126 -1.31 -12.63 14.24
N GLY A 127 -1.25 -11.98 15.42
CA GLY A 127 -0.18 -12.15 16.41
C GLY A 127 0.85 -11.00 16.49
N ARG A 128 2.10 -11.29 16.92
CA ARG A 128 3.10 -10.25 17.21
C ARG A 128 3.82 -9.79 15.92
N LEU A 129 3.60 -8.52 15.53
CA LEU A 129 4.10 -7.84 14.32
C LEU A 129 5.52 -8.20 13.84
N ALA A 130 6.50 -8.36 14.74
CA ALA A 130 7.90 -8.59 14.35
C ALA A 130 8.29 -10.09 14.28
N GLY A 131 7.70 -10.95 15.11
CA GLY A 131 8.17 -12.33 15.29
C GLY A 131 7.54 -13.36 14.36
N GLU A 132 6.26 -13.20 14.02
CA GLU A 132 5.54 -14.13 13.14
C GLU A 132 5.68 -13.76 11.66
N SER A 133 5.74 -12.46 11.35
CA SER A 133 5.95 -11.93 9.99
C SER A 133 7.30 -12.37 9.40
N ALA A 134 8.35 -12.45 10.24
CA ALA A 134 9.67 -12.93 9.84
C ALA A 134 9.74 -14.47 9.71
N ARG A 135 8.89 -15.22 10.42
CA ARG A 135 8.99 -16.69 10.54
C ARG A 135 8.15 -17.49 9.53
N ARG A 136 7.32 -16.85 8.70
CA ARG A 136 6.43 -17.55 7.74
C ARG A 136 6.42 -16.90 6.35
N TRP A 137 7.60 -16.70 5.77
CA TRP A 137 7.72 -16.50 4.33
C TRP A 137 7.59 -17.84 3.61
N ASP A 138 6.34 -18.28 3.43
CA ASP A 138 6.03 -19.38 2.52
C ASP A 138 5.86 -18.86 1.08
N MET A 139 5.59 -19.77 0.15
CA MET A 139 5.42 -19.42 -1.26
C MET A 139 4.26 -18.46 -1.52
N ASP A 140 3.22 -18.44 -0.67
CA ASP A 140 2.11 -17.47 -0.82
C ASP A 140 2.58 -16.05 -0.48
N ALA A 141 3.41 -15.89 0.57
CA ALA A 141 4.00 -14.61 0.90
C ALA A 141 4.94 -14.11 -0.21
N VAL A 142 5.82 -14.99 -0.71
CA VAL A 142 6.76 -14.66 -1.79
C VAL A 142 6.00 -14.28 -3.07
N ALA A 143 4.97 -15.04 -3.44
CA ALA A 143 4.13 -14.73 -4.60
C ALA A 143 3.36 -13.41 -4.43
N ALA A 144 2.81 -13.14 -3.25
CA ALA A 144 2.13 -11.87 -2.97
C ALA A 144 3.07 -10.67 -3.14
N CYS A 145 4.29 -10.76 -2.61
CA CYS A 145 5.32 -9.75 -2.80
C CYS A 145 5.64 -9.55 -4.29
N ALA A 146 5.90 -10.63 -5.02
CA ALA A 146 6.28 -10.57 -6.44
C ALA A 146 5.15 -10.04 -7.33
N ILE A 147 3.90 -10.44 -7.09
CA ILE A 147 2.73 -9.96 -7.85
C ILE A 147 2.51 -8.47 -7.63
N VAL A 148 2.61 -7.99 -6.39
CA VAL A 148 2.46 -6.56 -6.08
C VAL A 148 3.57 -5.74 -6.70
N PHE A 149 4.82 -6.24 -6.63
CA PHE A 149 5.96 -5.62 -7.28
C PHE A 149 5.78 -5.53 -8.81
N ALA A 150 5.41 -6.64 -9.45
CA ALA A 150 5.17 -6.67 -10.89
C ALA A 150 4.02 -5.77 -11.32
N ALA A 151 2.94 -5.68 -10.52
CA ALA A 151 1.81 -4.81 -10.83
C ALA A 151 2.20 -3.33 -10.83
N HIS A 152 3.07 -2.88 -9.92
CA HIS A 152 3.59 -1.51 -9.97
C HIS A 152 4.48 -1.26 -11.19
N LEU A 153 5.33 -2.22 -11.57
CA LEU A 153 6.12 -2.08 -12.80
C LEU A 153 5.24 -1.97 -14.05
N ILE A 154 4.12 -2.69 -14.10
CA ILE A 154 3.12 -2.55 -15.16
C ILE A 154 2.54 -1.13 -15.16
N VAL A 155 2.19 -0.58 -13.99
CA VAL A 155 1.68 0.80 -13.87
C VAL A 155 2.71 1.80 -14.40
N MET A 156 3.98 1.69 -13.98
CA MET A 156 5.06 2.54 -14.48
C MET A 156 5.21 2.51 -16.01
N ILE A 157 5.07 1.33 -16.65
CA ILE A 157 5.07 1.23 -18.12
C ILE A 157 3.83 1.89 -18.73
N LEU A 158 2.66 1.78 -18.10
CA LEU A 158 1.45 2.42 -18.58
C LEU A 158 1.52 3.94 -18.47
N ASP A 159 2.18 4.45 -17.44
CA ASP A 159 2.42 5.88 -17.27
C ASP A 159 3.29 6.41 -18.42
N ASP A 160 4.40 5.72 -18.75
CA ASP A 160 5.23 6.03 -19.94
C ASP A 160 4.40 6.10 -21.23
N TRP A 161 3.41 5.21 -21.39
CA TRP A 161 2.51 5.20 -22.56
C TRP A 161 1.52 6.36 -22.56
N ILE A 162 1.00 6.74 -21.40
CA ILE A 162 0.05 7.85 -21.27
C ILE A 162 0.76 9.18 -21.58
N ASP A 163 1.96 9.38 -21.04
CA ASP A 163 2.78 10.54 -21.33
C ASP A 163 3.10 10.64 -22.84
N LEU A 164 3.35 9.52 -23.50
CA LEU A 164 3.55 9.49 -24.95
C LEU A 164 2.30 9.92 -25.75
N LEU A 165 1.10 9.55 -25.28
CA LEU A 165 -0.16 9.80 -25.97
C LEU A 165 -0.72 11.21 -25.72
N GLN A 166 -0.50 11.78 -24.54
CA GLN A 166 -1.08 13.06 -24.13
C GLN A 166 -0.08 14.23 -24.18
N GLY A 167 1.19 13.94 -24.43
CA GLY A 167 2.29 14.88 -24.20
C GLY A 167 2.74 14.85 -22.73
N PRO A 168 3.89 15.45 -22.39
CA PRO A 168 4.40 15.43 -21.03
C PRO A 168 3.33 15.96 -20.07
N THR A 169 2.98 15.15 -19.08
CA THR A 169 2.11 15.58 -17.98
C THR A 169 2.74 16.80 -17.30
N ALA A 170 1.89 17.74 -16.85
CA ALA A 170 2.31 19.09 -16.50
C ALA A 170 3.25 19.20 -15.28
N VAL A 171 3.52 18.10 -14.56
CA VAL A 171 4.39 18.11 -13.39
C VAL A 171 5.12 16.77 -13.28
N ASP A 172 6.46 16.78 -13.34
CA ASP A 172 7.27 15.62 -12.93
C ASP A 172 6.90 15.27 -11.48
N GLN A 173 6.73 13.99 -11.15
CA GLN A 173 6.38 13.58 -9.79
C GLN A 173 7.36 14.16 -8.77
N VAL A 174 8.65 14.27 -9.09
CA VAL A 174 9.69 14.86 -8.23
C VAL A 174 9.43 16.35 -7.97
N ASP A 175 8.99 17.07 -9.00
CA ASP A 175 8.62 18.49 -8.90
C ASP A 175 7.29 18.67 -8.16
N ALA A 176 6.32 17.76 -8.39
CA ALA A 176 4.99 17.78 -7.78
C ALA A 176 5.05 17.55 -6.27
N VAL A 177 5.94 16.65 -5.82
CA VAL A 177 6.17 16.41 -4.39
C VAL A 177 7.16 17.39 -3.77
N GLY A 178 7.87 18.19 -4.58
CA GLY A 178 8.81 19.20 -4.10
C GLY A 178 9.97 18.60 -3.29
N LEU A 179 10.49 17.44 -3.72
CA LEU A 179 11.47 16.66 -2.96
C LEU A 179 12.87 16.64 -3.63
N PRO A 180 13.61 17.77 -3.68
CA PRO A 180 14.91 17.83 -4.36
C PRO A 180 16.02 17.04 -3.63
N ASN A 181 15.89 16.77 -2.33
CA ASN A 181 16.86 15.94 -1.60
C ASN A 181 16.57 14.43 -1.83
N PRO A 182 17.47 13.68 -2.49
CA PRO A 182 17.24 12.28 -2.86
C PRO A 182 17.18 11.34 -1.65
N THR A 183 17.90 11.65 -0.56
CA THR A 183 17.84 10.86 0.67
C THR A 183 16.47 10.98 1.34
N LEU A 184 15.98 12.21 1.47
CA LEU A 184 14.67 12.46 2.07
C LEU A 184 13.53 11.92 1.20
N PHE A 185 13.66 12.02 -0.13
CA PHE A 185 12.75 11.38 -1.08
C PHE A 185 12.73 9.86 -0.90
N THR A 186 13.91 9.22 -0.82
CA THR A 186 14.04 7.78 -0.59
C THR A 186 13.34 7.35 0.70
N ILE A 187 13.53 8.08 1.80
CA ILE A 187 12.87 7.76 3.08
C ILE A 187 11.35 7.82 2.95
N GLN A 188 10.80 8.84 2.29
CA GLN A 188 9.36 8.95 2.07
C GLN A 188 8.84 7.82 1.17
N ALA A 189 9.55 7.51 0.09
CA ALA A 189 9.20 6.45 -0.83
C ALA A 189 9.18 5.07 -0.13
N LEU A 190 10.15 4.79 0.74
CA LEU A 190 10.17 3.55 1.51
C LEU A 190 9.04 3.50 2.55
N ALA A 191 8.71 4.63 3.18
CA ALA A 191 7.61 4.73 4.13
C ALA A 191 6.22 4.60 3.48
N ALA A 192 6.10 4.91 2.17
CA ALA A 192 4.86 4.86 1.42
C ALA A 192 4.19 3.47 1.46
N GLY A 193 4.98 2.38 1.41
CA GLY A 193 4.43 1.03 1.52
C GLY A 193 3.61 0.81 2.80
N VAL A 194 4.11 1.25 3.95
CA VAL A 194 3.34 1.16 5.21
C VAL A 194 2.20 2.17 5.23
N ARG A 195 2.51 3.42 4.84
CA ARG A 195 1.58 4.55 4.87
C ARG A 195 0.35 4.27 4.03
N GLU A 196 0.47 3.59 2.89
CA GLU A 196 -0.63 3.39 1.96
C GLU A 196 -1.29 2.02 2.12
N GLU A 197 -0.53 0.93 2.20
CA GLU A 197 -1.14 -0.41 2.19
C GLU A 197 -1.99 -0.71 3.44
N ILE A 198 -1.64 -0.15 4.60
CA ILE A 198 -2.41 -0.37 5.81
C ILE A 198 -3.76 0.37 5.77
N PRO A 199 -3.79 1.71 5.63
CA PRO A 199 -5.04 2.45 5.63
C PRO A 199 -5.80 2.32 4.31
N LEU A 200 -5.18 2.32 3.13
CA LEU A 200 -5.90 2.36 1.85
C LEU A 200 -6.35 0.97 1.36
N LEU A 201 -5.68 -0.09 1.81
CA LEU A 201 -6.01 -1.47 1.46
C LEU A 201 -6.49 -2.30 2.66
N ALA A 202 -5.63 -2.54 3.66
CA ALA A 202 -5.91 -3.55 4.68
C ALA A 202 -7.07 -3.19 5.60
N LEU A 203 -7.11 -1.94 6.10
CA LEU A 203 -8.18 -1.47 6.98
C LEU A 203 -9.56 -1.51 6.29
N PRO A 204 -9.80 -0.87 5.13
CA PRO A 204 -11.10 -0.87 4.48
C PRO A 204 -11.51 -2.29 4.12
N ALA A 205 -10.58 -3.11 3.61
CA ALA A 205 -10.84 -4.51 3.34
C ALA A 205 -11.28 -5.27 4.59
N ALA A 206 -10.53 -5.18 5.69
CA ALA A 206 -10.85 -5.88 6.94
C ALA A 206 -12.22 -5.47 7.51
N LEU A 207 -12.50 -4.17 7.56
CA LEU A 207 -13.77 -3.66 8.08
C LEU A 207 -14.96 -4.02 7.17
N MET A 208 -14.79 -3.97 5.86
CA MET A 208 -15.84 -4.36 4.91
C MET A 208 -16.06 -5.87 4.88
N MET A 209 -15.00 -6.69 5.00
CA MET A 209 -15.12 -8.14 5.19
C MET A 209 -15.84 -8.49 6.50
N ALA A 210 -15.51 -7.81 7.60
CA ALA A 210 -16.21 -7.96 8.88
C ALA A 210 -17.69 -7.58 8.77
N ALA A 211 -18.00 -6.55 7.96
CA ALA A 211 -19.36 -6.15 7.61
C ALA A 211 -20.00 -7.00 6.49
N ARG A 212 -19.36 -8.11 6.08
CA ARG A 212 -19.82 -9.06 5.05
C ARG A 212 -20.17 -8.42 3.71
N ARG A 213 -19.43 -7.38 3.31
CA ARG A 213 -19.60 -6.76 2.00
C ARG A 213 -19.07 -7.70 0.89
N PRO A 214 -19.74 -7.74 -0.28
CA PRO A 214 -19.27 -8.55 -1.40
C PRO A 214 -17.92 -8.05 -1.92
N ALA A 215 -17.10 -8.96 -2.44
CA ALA A 215 -15.72 -8.68 -2.81
C ALA A 215 -15.55 -7.57 -3.87
N TRP A 216 -16.53 -7.40 -4.77
CA TRP A 216 -16.50 -6.33 -5.77
C TRP A 216 -16.65 -4.94 -5.15
N GLN A 217 -17.43 -4.79 -4.07
CA GLN A 217 -17.56 -3.51 -3.35
C GLN A 217 -16.24 -3.16 -2.67
N ILE A 218 -15.57 -4.15 -2.10
CA ILE A 218 -14.27 -3.96 -1.44
C ILE A 218 -13.23 -3.54 -2.47
N LEU A 219 -13.15 -4.24 -3.60
CA LEU A 219 -12.27 -3.87 -4.72
C LEU A 219 -12.52 -2.43 -5.16
N ALA A 220 -13.78 -2.06 -5.42
CA ALA A 220 -14.14 -0.71 -5.85
C ALA A 220 -13.67 0.35 -4.84
N VAL A 221 -13.90 0.13 -3.54
CA VAL A 221 -13.45 1.05 -2.49
C VAL A 221 -11.93 1.16 -2.45
N VAL A 222 -11.20 0.05 -2.48
CA VAL A 222 -9.73 0.05 -2.47
C VAL A 222 -9.16 0.76 -3.69
N CYS A 223 -9.73 0.54 -4.88
CA CYS A 223 -9.32 1.23 -6.10
C CYS A 223 -9.55 2.74 -6.01
N VAL A 224 -10.73 3.17 -5.56
CA VAL A 224 -11.04 4.60 -5.37
C VAL A 224 -10.11 5.24 -4.34
N LEU A 225 -9.88 4.56 -3.21
CA LEU A 225 -8.96 5.04 -2.18
C LEU A 225 -7.51 5.10 -2.64
N ARG A 226 -7.11 4.29 -3.63
CA ARG A 226 -5.79 4.40 -4.26
C ARG A 226 -5.70 5.60 -5.19
N VAL A 227 -6.69 5.79 -6.07
CA VAL A 227 -6.63 6.84 -7.09
C VAL A 227 -6.70 8.24 -6.47
N ILE A 228 -7.52 8.45 -5.43
CA ILE A 228 -7.76 9.79 -4.86
C ILE A 228 -6.47 10.49 -4.40
N PRO A 229 -5.59 9.87 -3.57
CA PRO A 229 -4.32 10.49 -3.18
C PRO A 229 -3.40 10.82 -4.35
N HIS A 230 -3.56 10.15 -5.50
CA HIS A 230 -2.77 10.35 -6.70
C HIS A 230 -3.47 11.19 -7.77
N ALA A 231 -4.64 11.77 -7.48
CA ALA A 231 -5.40 12.52 -8.48
C ALA A 231 -4.63 13.71 -9.07
N TYR A 232 -3.65 14.26 -8.33
CA TYR A 232 -2.74 15.30 -8.81
C TYR A 232 -1.90 14.88 -10.03
N LEU A 233 -1.78 13.58 -10.29
CA LEU A 233 -1.12 13.04 -11.48
C LEU A 233 -2.02 13.09 -12.74
N GLY A 234 -3.28 13.47 -12.61
CA GLY A 234 -4.21 13.56 -13.74
C GLY A 234 -4.44 12.21 -14.41
N ALA A 235 -4.13 12.10 -15.70
CA ALA A 235 -4.41 10.91 -16.50
C ALA A 235 -3.58 9.66 -16.14
N THR A 236 -2.47 9.82 -15.43
CA THR A 236 -1.63 8.71 -14.93
C THR A 236 -2.09 8.19 -13.56
N ALA A 237 -3.07 8.84 -12.90
CA ALA A 237 -3.63 8.33 -11.65
C ALA A 237 -4.46 7.03 -11.80
N PRO A 238 -5.35 6.88 -12.80
CA PRO A 238 -6.18 5.68 -12.98
C PRO A 238 -5.42 4.34 -13.17
N PRO A 239 -4.27 4.26 -13.87
CA PRO A 239 -3.43 3.06 -13.91
C PRO A 239 -3.18 2.40 -12.55
N SER A 240 -3.09 3.18 -11.46
CA SER A 240 -2.92 2.65 -10.09
C SER A 240 -4.00 1.63 -9.65
N ILE A 241 -5.16 1.60 -10.33
CA ILE A 241 -6.21 0.58 -10.15
C ILE A 241 -5.70 -0.84 -10.39
N ILE A 242 -4.75 -1.04 -11.32
CA ILE A 242 -4.19 -2.37 -11.63
C ILE A 242 -3.46 -2.92 -10.41
N PHE A 243 -2.56 -2.11 -9.86
CA PHE A 243 -1.84 -2.45 -8.64
C PHE A 243 -2.79 -2.61 -7.45
N ALA A 244 -3.74 -1.68 -7.24
CA ALA A 244 -4.72 -1.78 -6.16
C ALA A 244 -5.53 -3.09 -6.23
N GLY A 245 -5.92 -3.50 -7.44
CA GLY A 245 -6.60 -4.76 -7.69
C GLY A 245 -5.72 -5.98 -7.39
N ALA A 246 -4.46 -5.97 -7.82
CA ALA A 246 -3.51 -7.04 -7.53
C ALA A 246 -3.23 -7.17 -6.02
N ALA A 247 -3.03 -6.06 -5.32
CA ALA A 247 -2.82 -6.01 -3.89
C ALA A 247 -4.06 -6.47 -3.11
N TRP A 248 -5.25 -6.04 -3.52
CA TRP A 248 -6.51 -6.55 -2.96
C TRP A 248 -6.66 -8.06 -3.16
N TRP A 249 -6.42 -8.55 -4.38
CA TRP A 249 -6.52 -9.98 -4.67
C TRP A 249 -5.56 -10.79 -3.80
N MET A 250 -4.29 -10.37 -3.71
CA MET A 250 -3.30 -11.00 -2.84
C MET A 250 -3.68 -10.93 -1.36
N TYR A 251 -4.18 -9.79 -0.89
CA TYR A 251 -4.63 -9.64 0.49
C TYR A 251 -5.80 -10.57 0.80
N ARG A 252 -6.77 -10.67 -0.12
CA ARG A 252 -7.94 -11.53 0.03
C ARG A 252 -7.58 -13.01 0.10
N VAL A 253 -6.66 -13.48 -0.76
CA VAL A 253 -6.31 -14.92 -0.81
C VAL A 253 -5.32 -15.33 0.27
N THR A 254 -4.39 -14.46 0.64
CA THR A 254 -3.35 -14.78 1.63
C THR A 254 -3.72 -14.36 3.05
N GLY A 255 -4.55 -13.32 3.21
CA GLY A 255 -4.81 -12.66 4.49
C GLY A 255 -3.60 -11.91 5.05
N ARG A 256 -2.57 -11.63 4.24
CA ARG A 256 -1.28 -11.11 4.69
C ARG A 256 -0.97 -9.76 4.07
N ILE A 257 -0.86 -8.73 4.90
CA ILE A 257 -0.48 -7.38 4.45
C ILE A 257 1.03 -7.16 4.37
N GLY A 258 1.82 -7.89 5.19
CA GLY A 258 3.28 -7.74 5.25
C GLY A 258 3.98 -7.91 3.89
N PRO A 259 3.75 -9.01 3.15
CA PRO A 259 4.37 -9.21 1.84
C PRO A 259 3.95 -8.17 0.79
N ILE A 260 2.73 -7.63 0.89
CA ILE A 260 2.22 -6.57 0.01
C ILE A 260 2.97 -5.26 0.28
N ILE A 261 3.16 -4.90 1.55
CA ILE A 261 3.99 -3.75 1.96
C ILE A 261 5.40 -3.91 1.39
N VAL A 262 6.02 -5.10 1.55
CA VAL A 262 7.38 -5.34 1.04
C VAL A 262 7.43 -5.24 -0.48
N GLY A 263 6.46 -5.80 -1.21
CA GLY A 263 6.40 -5.69 -2.67
C GLY A 263 6.28 -4.25 -3.16
N HIS A 264 5.46 -3.43 -2.50
CA HIS A 264 5.36 -1.98 -2.78
C HIS A 264 6.68 -1.27 -2.45
N THR A 265 7.21 -1.43 -1.23
CA THR A 265 8.49 -0.80 -0.84
C THR A 265 9.64 -1.19 -1.76
N LEU A 266 9.68 -2.45 -2.22
CA LEU A 266 10.69 -2.94 -3.16
C LEU A 266 10.54 -2.26 -4.53
N PHE A 267 9.31 -2.07 -5.02
CA PHE A 267 9.08 -1.30 -6.25
C PHE A 267 9.60 0.13 -6.10
N ASN A 268 9.30 0.82 -4.99
CA ASN A 268 9.77 2.19 -4.78
C ASN A 268 11.31 2.25 -4.76
N ALA A 269 11.97 1.29 -4.10
CA ALA A 269 13.43 1.17 -4.12
C ALA A 269 13.98 0.91 -5.53
N THR A 270 13.30 0.09 -6.32
CA THR A 270 13.68 -0.21 -7.70
C THR A 270 13.47 1.00 -8.62
N ALA A 271 12.35 1.71 -8.52
CA ALA A 271 12.05 2.91 -9.30
C ALA A 271 13.10 4.01 -9.05
N LEU A 272 13.49 4.21 -7.79
CA LEU A 272 14.61 5.09 -7.41
C LEU A 272 15.89 4.71 -8.14
N TRP A 273 16.23 3.43 -8.13
CA TRP A 273 17.46 2.93 -8.75
C TRP A 273 17.43 3.07 -10.28
N ILE A 274 16.30 2.75 -10.92
CA ILE A 274 16.10 2.90 -12.38
C ILE A 274 16.30 4.35 -12.81
N ASN A 275 15.69 5.28 -12.08
CA ASN A 275 15.79 6.71 -12.38
C ASN A 275 17.23 7.21 -12.23
N HIS A 276 17.96 6.74 -11.21
CA HIS A 276 19.37 7.08 -11.02
C HIS A 276 20.31 6.42 -12.04
N ALA A 277 19.99 5.20 -12.51
CA ALA A 277 20.79 4.46 -13.47
C ALA A 277 20.49 4.85 -14.94
N GLU A 278 19.63 5.84 -15.16
CA GLU A 278 19.22 6.33 -16.49
C GLU A 278 18.77 5.19 -17.43
N ILE A 279 18.08 4.20 -16.86
CA ILE A 279 17.62 3.04 -17.65
C ILE A 279 16.57 3.50 -18.64
N ASP A 280 16.90 3.32 -19.92
CA ASP A 280 16.06 3.69 -21.03
C ASP A 280 14.73 2.89 -21.05
N TYR A 281 13.84 3.31 -21.95
CA TYR A 281 12.54 2.68 -22.11
C TYR A 281 12.62 1.17 -22.40
N THR A 282 13.63 0.74 -23.16
CA THR A 282 13.85 -0.68 -23.49
C THR A 282 14.21 -1.47 -22.23
N GLY A 283 15.12 -0.95 -21.40
CA GLY A 283 15.51 -1.56 -20.14
C GLY A 283 14.34 -1.68 -19.16
N ARG A 284 13.49 -0.64 -19.05
CA ARG A 284 12.27 -0.69 -18.22
C ARG A 284 11.31 -1.79 -18.66
N ARG A 285 11.13 -1.98 -19.98
CA ARG A 285 10.29 -3.06 -20.53
C ARG A 285 10.85 -4.46 -20.24
N VAL A 286 12.16 -4.66 -20.42
CA VAL A 286 12.81 -5.96 -20.15
C VAL A 286 12.65 -6.32 -18.67
N MET A 287 12.94 -5.38 -17.78
CA MET A 287 12.81 -5.59 -16.34
C MET A 287 11.35 -5.89 -15.94
N THR A 288 10.38 -5.17 -16.51
CA THR A 288 8.95 -5.45 -16.29
C THR A 288 8.57 -6.85 -16.76
N ALA A 289 9.01 -7.26 -17.95
CA ALA A 289 8.76 -8.60 -18.47
C ALA A 289 9.36 -9.70 -17.58
N MET A 290 10.59 -9.50 -17.09
CA MET A 290 11.24 -10.41 -16.14
C MET A 290 10.50 -10.48 -14.80
N ALA A 291 10.08 -9.35 -14.26
CA ALA A 291 9.32 -9.29 -13.00
C ALA A 291 7.97 -10.00 -13.13
N VAL A 292 7.25 -9.80 -14.23
CA VAL A 292 5.98 -10.49 -14.51
C VAL A 292 6.22 -12.00 -14.65
N ALA A 293 7.23 -12.42 -15.41
CA ALA A 293 7.56 -13.82 -15.58
C ALA A 293 7.90 -14.50 -14.23
N LEU A 294 8.71 -13.82 -13.40
CA LEU A 294 9.06 -14.28 -12.06
C LEU A 294 7.82 -14.34 -11.16
N ALA A 295 6.95 -13.32 -11.19
CA ALA A 295 5.74 -13.29 -10.38
C ALA A 295 4.77 -14.42 -10.77
N VAL A 296 4.60 -14.69 -12.06
CA VAL A 296 3.80 -15.82 -12.55
C VAL A 296 4.40 -17.16 -12.12
N LEU A 297 5.72 -17.30 -12.22
CA LEU A 297 6.42 -18.51 -11.77
C LEU A 297 6.22 -18.73 -10.26
N LEU A 298 6.46 -17.70 -9.44
CA LEU A 298 6.30 -17.79 -7.98
C LEU A 298 4.84 -18.07 -7.58
N LEU A 299 3.89 -17.40 -8.24
CA LEU A 299 2.47 -17.65 -8.06
C LEU A 299 2.09 -19.09 -8.42
N SER A 300 2.72 -19.68 -9.43
CA SER A 300 2.46 -21.08 -9.82
C SER A 300 2.80 -22.07 -8.69
N TYR A 301 3.78 -21.74 -7.84
CA TYR A 301 4.17 -22.54 -6.68
C TYR A 301 3.45 -22.15 -5.38
N ALA A 302 2.56 -21.14 -5.41
CA ALA A 302 1.87 -20.64 -4.24
C ALA A 302 0.61 -21.49 -3.93
N PRO A 303 0.60 -22.31 -2.86
CA PRO A 303 -0.43 -23.32 -2.66
C PRO A 303 -1.84 -22.73 -2.50
N ASN A 304 -1.95 -21.54 -1.90
CA ASN A 304 -3.23 -20.90 -1.63
C ASN A 304 -3.51 -19.72 -2.57
N ALA A 305 -2.47 -19.01 -3.02
CA ALA A 305 -2.65 -17.86 -3.91
C ALA A 305 -2.85 -18.27 -5.39
N ALA A 306 -2.31 -19.42 -5.82
CA ALA A 306 -2.45 -19.88 -7.20
C ALA A 306 -3.93 -20.13 -7.57
N PRO A 307 -4.42 -19.54 -8.68
CA PRO A 307 -5.74 -19.87 -9.21
C PRO A 307 -5.89 -21.37 -9.46
N ALA A 308 -7.10 -21.91 -9.29
CA ALA A 308 -7.37 -23.34 -9.47
C ALA A 308 -6.94 -23.85 -10.86
N TRP A 309 -7.16 -23.06 -11.92
CA TRP A 309 -6.74 -23.41 -13.28
C TRP A 309 -5.22 -23.50 -13.42
N LEU A 310 -4.46 -22.65 -12.72
CA LEU A 310 -3.00 -22.64 -12.75
C LEU A 310 -2.45 -23.87 -12.02
N ARG A 311 -3.02 -24.19 -10.86
CA ARG A 311 -2.68 -25.42 -10.12
C ARG A 311 -2.96 -26.68 -10.94
N HIS A 312 -4.12 -26.72 -11.61
CA HIS A 312 -4.51 -27.84 -12.48
C HIS A 312 -3.55 -28.03 -13.66
N TRP A 313 -3.07 -26.93 -14.24
CA TRP A 313 -2.11 -26.99 -15.34
C TRP A 313 -0.75 -27.55 -14.88
N LEU A 314 -0.30 -27.20 -13.68
CA LEU A 314 0.95 -27.69 -13.11
C LEU A 314 0.86 -29.14 -12.63
N SER A 315 -0.27 -29.54 -12.04
CA SER A 315 -0.49 -30.91 -11.57
C SER A 315 -0.61 -31.93 -12.70
N LYS A 316 -0.83 -31.47 -13.93
CA LYS A 316 -0.86 -32.31 -15.14
C LYS A 316 0.53 -32.69 -15.66
N LYS A 317 1.62 -32.21 -15.06
CA LYS A 317 2.93 -32.82 -15.31
C LYS A 317 2.92 -34.22 -14.67
N PRO A 318 3.10 -35.30 -15.45
CA PRO A 318 3.18 -36.64 -14.88
C PRO A 318 4.26 -36.64 -13.81
N ALA A 319 3.95 -37.22 -12.65
CA ALA A 319 4.96 -37.43 -11.61
C ALA A 319 6.12 -38.23 -12.26
N PRO A 320 7.39 -37.82 -12.06
CA PRO A 320 8.54 -38.53 -12.64
C PRO A 320 8.64 -40.02 -12.25
N ASP A 321 7.83 -40.47 -11.29
CA ASP A 321 7.86 -41.84 -10.76
C ASP A 321 6.70 -42.74 -11.23
N ASP A 322 5.83 -42.29 -12.14
CA ASP A 322 4.83 -43.17 -12.78
C ASP A 322 5.39 -43.95 -13.98
N GLU A 323 6.70 -43.82 -14.25
CA GLU A 323 7.46 -44.87 -14.93
C GLU A 323 7.56 -46.07 -13.97
N ARG A 324 6.50 -46.88 -13.91
CA ARG A 324 6.59 -48.24 -13.37
C ARG A 324 7.86 -48.87 -13.95
N PRO A 325 8.80 -49.38 -13.14
CA PRO A 325 9.94 -50.10 -13.67
C PRO A 325 9.39 -51.19 -14.58
N ALA A 326 9.74 -51.11 -15.87
CA ALA A 326 9.35 -52.12 -16.84
C ALA A 326 9.72 -53.47 -16.22
N LYS A 327 8.71 -54.31 -15.94
CA LYS A 327 8.92 -55.65 -15.42
C LYS A 327 10.01 -56.30 -16.30
N ALA A 328 11.18 -56.52 -15.72
CA ALA A 328 12.22 -57.30 -16.37
C ALA A 328 11.57 -58.63 -16.76
N LYS A 329 11.58 -58.96 -18.06
CA LYS A 329 11.19 -60.29 -18.52
C LYS A 329 12.11 -61.29 -17.81
N GLU A 330 11.53 -62.14 -16.97
CA GLU A 330 12.24 -63.30 -16.46
C GLU A 330 12.70 -64.16 -17.65
N PRO A 331 13.96 -64.65 -17.64
CA PRO A 331 14.42 -65.58 -18.66
C PRO A 331 13.62 -66.89 -18.53
N ALA A 332 13.07 -67.35 -19.66
CA ALA A 332 12.42 -68.65 -19.73
C ALA A 332 13.44 -69.76 -19.40
N ILE A 333 13.08 -70.62 -18.45
CA ILE A 333 13.76 -71.88 -18.15
C ILE A 333 13.10 -72.99 -18.97
#